data_AF-A0A0H5QED5-F1
#
_entry.id   AF-A0A0H5QED5-F1
#
_cell.length_a   1.000
_cell.length_b   1.000
_cell.length_c   1.000
_cell.angle_alpha   90.00
_cell.angle_beta   90.00
_cell.angle_gamma   90.00
#
_symmetry.space_group_name_H-M   'P 1'
#
loop_
_entity.id
_entity.type
_entity.pdbx_description
1 polymer ?
#
loop_
_entity_poly.entity_id
_entity_poly.type
_entity_poly.pdbx_seq_one_letter_code
_entity_poly.pdbx_strand_id
1 'polypeptide(L)'
;MIELKLVDESSFQAVLDLKISEADERARFVAPNVRSLADAWLYRENEDVFPRAIYWDKQVVGFLLLEIDKDEAEYFIWRIMIGQQ
;
A
#
# COMPACT_ATOMS: atom_id res chain seq x y z
N MET A 1 -7.66 -4.48 -16.16
CA MET A 1 -8.41 -4.85 -14.94
C MET A 1 -7.62 -4.42 -13.71
N ILE A 2 -8.28 -3.98 -12.64
CA ILE A 2 -7.60 -3.61 -11.38
C ILE A 2 -7.61 -4.80 -10.43
N GLU A 3 -6.46 -5.12 -9.84
CA GLU A 3 -6.31 -6.21 -8.86
C GLU A 3 -5.54 -5.74 -7.62
N LEU A 4 -5.93 -6.23 -6.44
CA LEU A 4 -5.22 -5.98 -5.18
C LEU A 4 -4.57 -7.27 -4.71
N LYS A 5 -3.23 -7.32 -4.73
CA LYS A 5 -2.46 -8.49 -4.30
C LYS A 5 -1.63 -8.13 -3.08
N LEU A 6 -1.34 -9.10 -2.22
CA LEU A 6 -0.39 -8.86 -1.14
C LEU A 6 0.95 -8.42 -1.72
N VAL A 7 1.63 -7.52 -1.02
CA VAL A 7 3.02 -7.20 -1.39
C VAL A 7 3.88 -8.41 -1.06
N ASP A 8 4.48 -8.98 -2.10
CA ASP A 8 5.44 -10.09 -2.05
C ASP A 8 6.74 -9.71 -2.76
N GLU A 9 7.69 -10.65 -2.84
CA GLU A 9 8.99 -10.47 -3.51
C GLU A 9 8.87 -9.94 -4.95
N SER A 10 7.86 -10.36 -5.70
CA SER A 10 7.67 -9.96 -7.10
C SER A 10 7.21 -8.51 -7.26
N SER A 11 6.58 -7.96 -6.23
CA SER A 11 5.96 -6.62 -6.23
C SER A 11 6.73 -5.61 -5.39
N PHE A 12 7.56 -6.06 -4.45
CA PHE A 12 8.19 -5.25 -3.42
C PHE A 12 8.96 -4.07 -3.99
N GLN A 13 9.86 -4.34 -4.95
CA GLN A 13 10.67 -3.28 -5.55
C GLN A 13 9.80 -2.27 -6.32
N ALA A 14 8.83 -2.76 -7.09
CA ALA A 14 7.93 -1.88 -7.84
C ALA A 14 7.09 -0.98 -6.91
N VAL A 15 6.68 -1.49 -5.74
CA VAL A 15 5.99 -0.70 -4.71
C VAL A 15 6.91 0.38 -4.11
N LEU A 16 8.18 0.07 -3.87
CA LEU A 16 9.15 1.06 -3.37
C LEU A 16 9.46 2.17 -4.40
N ASP A 17 9.44 1.81 -5.68
CA ASP A 17 9.77 2.73 -6.77
C ASP A 17 8.59 3.61 -7.22
N LEU A 18 7.39 3.39 -6.67
CA LEU A 18 6.24 4.26 -6.91
C LEU A 18 6.57 5.70 -6.48
N LYS A 19 6.24 6.65 -7.35
CA LYS A 19 6.38 8.08 -7.10
C LYS A 19 5.02 8.74 -7.24
N ILE A 20 4.77 9.78 -6.47
CA ILE A 20 3.65 10.70 -6.65
C ILE A 20 4.17 11.99 -7.27
N SER A 21 3.26 12.91 -7.60
CA SER A 21 3.66 14.23 -8.08
C SER A 21 4.58 14.91 -7.06
N GLU A 22 5.53 15.72 -7.52
CA GLU A 22 6.38 16.48 -6.60
C GLU A 22 5.57 17.40 -5.67
N ALA A 23 4.40 17.85 -6.11
CA ALA A 23 3.50 18.66 -5.30
C ALA A 23 2.98 17.85 -4.10
N ASP A 24 2.52 16.62 -4.33
CA ASP A 24 2.02 15.74 -3.28
C ASP A 24 3.15 15.25 -2.36
N GLU A 25 4.33 15.00 -2.92
CA GLU A 25 5.53 14.64 -2.14
C GLU A 25 5.95 15.78 -1.20
N ARG A 26 5.99 17.03 -1.69
CA ARG A 26 6.28 18.21 -0.87
C ARG A 26 5.21 18.44 0.21
N ALA A 27 3.94 18.19 -0.12
CA ALA A 27 2.84 18.30 0.82
C ALA A 27 2.82 17.17 1.87
N ARG A 28 3.57 16.09 1.65
CA ARG A 28 3.66 14.91 2.53
C ARG A 28 2.28 14.30 2.81
N PHE A 29 1.40 14.28 1.82
CA PHE A 29 0.05 13.71 1.97
C PHE A 29 0.06 12.21 2.27
N VAL A 30 1.10 11.50 1.83
CA VAL A 30 1.26 10.05 2.04
C VAL A 30 2.67 9.77 2.57
N ALA A 31 2.77 8.87 3.55
CA ALA A 31 4.06 8.39 4.02
C ALA A 31 4.76 7.54 2.94
N PRO A 32 6.11 7.51 2.90
CA PRO A 32 6.83 6.62 1.99
C PRO A 32 6.40 5.16 2.16
N ASN A 33 6.27 4.41 1.06
CA ASN A 33 5.80 3.03 1.10
C ASN A 33 6.66 2.12 2.00
N VAL A 34 7.97 2.38 2.09
CA VAL A 34 8.86 1.66 3.02
C VAL A 34 8.42 1.79 4.49
N ARG A 35 7.90 2.95 4.88
CA ARG A 35 7.36 3.15 6.23
C ARG A 35 6.07 2.36 6.42
N SER A 36 5.19 2.36 5.43
CA SER A 36 3.95 1.58 5.45
C SER A 36 4.21 0.07 5.55
N LEU A 37 5.23 -0.42 4.85
CA LEU A 37 5.66 -1.82 4.93
C LEU A 37 6.25 -2.16 6.31
N ALA A 38 6.99 -1.24 6.92
CA ALA A 38 7.47 -1.40 8.29
C ALA A 38 6.33 -1.40 9.31
N ASP A 39 5.31 -0.54 9.15
CA ASP A 39 4.11 -0.55 9.99
C ASP A 39 3.37 -1.90 9.87
N ALA A 40 3.19 -2.43 8.65
CA ALA A 40 2.61 -3.76 8.44
C ALA A 40 3.42 -4.87 9.12
N TRP A 41 4.76 -4.82 9.04
CA TRP A 41 5.61 -5.79 9.71
C TRP A 41 5.54 -5.69 11.24
N LEU A 42 5.41 -4.47 11.78
CA LEU A 42 5.27 -4.21 13.21
C LEU A 42 3.99 -4.86 13.77
N TYR A 43 2.87 -4.74 13.06
CA TYR A 43 1.57 -5.27 13.46
C TYR A 43 1.25 -6.67 12.89
N ARG A 44 2.22 -7.36 12.29
CA ARG A 44 1.98 -8.64 11.60
C ARG A 44 1.34 -9.73 12.48
N GLU A 45 1.60 -9.71 13.79
CA GLU A 45 1.07 -10.70 14.75
C GLU A 45 -0.43 -10.48 15.04
N ASN A 46 -0.98 -9.31 14.70
CA ASN A 46 -2.40 -9.03 14.81
C ASN A 46 -3.22 -9.67 13.67
N GLU A 47 -2.57 -10.04 12.56
CA GLU A 47 -3.19 -10.66 11.38
C GLU A 47 -4.36 -9.86 10.76
N ASP A 48 -4.34 -8.53 10.89
CA ASP A 48 -5.40 -7.61 10.43
C ASP A 48 -4.89 -6.51 9.49
N VAL A 49 -3.60 -6.14 9.53
CA VAL A 49 -2.98 -5.12 8.66
C VAL A 49 -2.25 -5.75 7.46
N PHE A 50 -2.72 -5.43 6.26
CA PHE A 50 -2.27 -6.03 5.00
C PHE A 50 -1.72 -4.98 4.01
N PRO A 51 -0.43 -5.05 3.65
CA PRO A 51 0.12 -4.27 2.55
C PRO A 51 -0.29 -4.92 1.22
N ARG A 52 -0.92 -4.14 0.35
CA ARG A 52 -1.42 -4.55 -0.96
C ARG A 52 -0.78 -3.73 -2.09
N ALA A 53 -0.26 -4.39 -3.10
CA ALA A 53 0.08 -3.78 -4.38
C ALA A 53 -1.20 -3.65 -5.24
N ILE A 54 -1.39 -2.47 -5.82
CA ILE A 54 -2.47 -2.19 -6.75
C ILE A 54 -1.95 -2.42 -8.16
N TYR A 55 -2.51 -3.41 -8.85
CA TYR A 55 -2.15 -3.74 -10.22
C TYR A 55 -3.15 -3.15 -11.21
N TRP A 56 -2.64 -2.63 -12.32
CA TRP A 56 -3.38 -2.54 -13.58
C TRP A 56 -2.78 -3.55 -14.55
N ASP A 57 -3.55 -4.61 -14.82
CA ASP A 57 -3.10 -5.78 -15.57
C ASP A 57 -1.85 -6.43 -14.94
N LYS A 58 -0.65 -6.21 -15.50
CA LYS A 58 0.61 -6.77 -14.96
C LYS A 58 1.51 -5.72 -14.30
N GLN A 59 1.12 -4.46 -14.30
CA GLN A 59 1.91 -3.36 -13.79
C GLN A 59 1.42 -2.95 -12.40
N VAL A 60 2.36 -2.80 -11.45
CA VAL A 60 2.07 -2.15 -10.17
C VAL A 60 1.90 -0.65 -10.44
N VAL A 61 0.72 -0.13 -10.12
CA VAL A 61 0.35 1.29 -10.31
C VAL A 61 0.04 1.99 -9.00
N GLY A 62 0.08 1.27 -7.87
CA GLY A 62 -0.21 1.85 -6.57
C GLY A 62 0.05 0.90 -5.41
N PHE A 63 -0.21 1.41 -4.21
CA PHE A 63 -0.05 0.73 -2.94
C PHE A 63 -1.23 1.07 -2.02
N LEU A 64 -1.66 0.08 -1.24
CA LEU A 64 -2.71 0.20 -0.23
C LEU A 64 -2.25 -0.49 1.04
N LEU A 65 -2.31 0.20 2.18
CA LEU A 65 -2.21 -0.41 3.50
C LEU A 65 -3.62 -0.52 4.06
N LEU A 66 -4.13 -1.75 4.11
CA LEU A 66 -5.50 -2.07 4.49
C LEU A 66 -5.51 -2.75 5.86
N GLU A 67 -6.35 -2.29 6.77
CA GLU A 67 -6.71 -3.04 7.96
C GLU A 67 -8.12 -3.63 7.79
N ILE A 68 -8.31 -4.87 8.26
CA ILE A 68 -9.59 -5.56 8.27
C ILE A 68 -9.97 -5.83 9.72
N ASP A 69 -10.95 -5.08 10.23
CA ASP A 69 -11.53 -5.32 11.54
C ASP A 69 -12.72 -6.30 11.38
N LYS A 70 -12.51 -7.55 11.80
CA LYS A 70 -13.54 -8.59 11.69
C LYS A 70 -14.58 -8.50 12.79
N ASP A 71 -14.25 -7.90 13.92
CA ASP A 71 -15.15 -7.80 15.07
C ASP A 71 -16.22 -6.74 14.78
N GLU A 72 -15.83 -5.62 14.17
CA GLU A 72 -16.73 -4.54 13.75
C GLU A 72 -17.22 -4.66 12.29
N ALA A 73 -16.72 -5.64 11.53
CA ALA A 73 -17.02 -5.85 10.11
C ALA A 73 -16.68 -4.64 9.21
N GLU A 74 -15.53 -4.02 9.47
CA GLU A 74 -15.07 -2.80 8.81
C GLU A 74 -13.74 -2.99 8.06
N TYR A 75 -13.51 -2.11 7.09
CA TYR A 75 -12.25 -2.02 6.35
C TYR A 75 -11.69 -0.62 6.52
N PHE A 76 -10.47 -0.53 7.05
CA PHE A 76 -9.78 0.74 7.22
C PHE A 76 -8.66 0.89 6.19
N ILE A 77 -8.71 1.99 5.44
CA ILE A 77 -7.61 2.40 4.58
C ILE A 77 -6.67 3.25 5.43
N TRP A 78 -5.56 2.67 5.89
CA TRP A 78 -4.53 3.44 6.58
C TRP A 78 -3.86 4.40 5.62
N ARG A 79 -3.49 3.88 4.45
CA ARG A 79 -2.82 4.63 3.39
C ARG A 79 -3.18 4.10 2.03
N ILE A 80 -3.30 5.01 1.08
CA ILE A 80 -3.41 4.71 -0.34
C ILE A 80 -2.46 5.63 -1.11
N MET A 81 -1.70 5.05 -2.03
CA MET A 81 -0.83 5.77 -2.95
C MET A 81 -1.13 5.27 -4.35
N ILE A 82 -1.40 6.20 -5.26
CA ILE A 82 -1.47 5.93 -6.69
C ILE A 82 -0.23 6.55 -7.32
N GLY A 83 0.55 5.74 -8.01
CA GLY A 83 1.76 6.22 -8.69
C GLY A 83 1.39 7.20 -9.80
N GLN A 84 2.21 8.23 -9.96
CA GLN A 84 2.18 9.07 -11.15
C GLN A 84 2.57 8.23 -12.38
N GLN A 85 1.98 8.55 -13.53
CA GLN A 85 2.39 8.00 -14.83
C GLN A 85 3.51 8.82 -15.44
#